data_AF-G3I1W7-F1
#
_entry.id   AF-G3I1W7-F1
#
_cell.length_a   1.000
_cell.length_b   1.000
_cell.length_c   1.000
_cell.angle_alpha   90.00
_cell.angle_beta   90.00
_cell.angle_gamma   90.00
#
_symmetry.space_group_name_H-M   'P 1'
#
loop_
_entity.id
_entity.type
_entity.pdbx_description
1 polymer ?
#
loop_
_entity_poly.entity_id
_entity_poly.type
_entity_poly.pdbx_seq_one_letter_code
_entity_poly.pdbx_strand_id
1 'polypeptide(L)' 'MELQSTGRLLEEQLPEMMTELLASARDKMLCPSESMLTRSLLLEVIELHANSWNPLTPPITQYYNRTIQKLTA' A
#
# COMPACT_ATOMS: atom_id res chain seq x y z
N MET A 1 3.38 -4.50 -10.73
CA MET A 1 3.95 -3.77 -11.88
C MET A 1 3.26 -2.44 -12.09
N GLU A 2 1.93 -2.35 -12.30
CA GLU A 2 1.26 -1.04 -12.51
C GLU A 2 1.30 -0.11 -11.28
N LEU A 3 0.93 -0.61 -10.10
CA LEU A 3 0.90 0.21 -8.87
C LEU A 3 2.26 0.84 -8.53
N GLN A 4 3.35 0.10 -8.71
CA GLN A 4 4.72 0.58 -8.47
C GLN A 4 5.11 1.68 -9.46
N SER A 5 4.84 1.48 -10.75
CA SER A 5 5.11 2.49 -11.77
C SER A 5 4.26 3.74 -11.59
N THR A 6 2.99 3.59 -11.24
CA THR A 6 2.06 4.70 -11.02
C THR A 6 2.42 5.46 -9.74
N GLY A 7 2.77 4.75 -8.66
CA GLY A 7 3.21 5.36 -7.42
C GLY A 7 4.49 6.17 -7.60
N ARG A 8 5.49 5.62 -8.27
CA ARG A 8 6.74 6.34 -8.59
C ARG A 8 6.47 7.58 -9.45
N LEU A 9 5.67 7.45 -10.51
CA LEU A 9 5.32 8.58 -11.36
C LEU A 9 4.58 9.67 -10.57
N LEU A 10 3.65 9.29 -9.69
CA LEU A 10 2.92 10.23 -8.86
C LEU A 10 3.84 10.98 -7.89
N GLU A 11 4.78 10.28 -7.25
CA GLU A 11 5.76 10.88 -6.34
C GLU A 11 6.71 11.85 -7.07
N GLU A 12 7.13 11.50 -8.28
CA GLU A 12 8.00 12.35 -9.12
C GLU A 12 7.30 13.60 -9.65
N GLN A 13 6.03 13.46 -10.09
CA GLN A 13 5.30 14.56 -10.74
C GLN A 13 4.54 15.43 -9.76
N LEU A 14 3.99 14.86 -8.69
CA LEU A 14 3.08 15.52 -7.74
C LEU A 14 3.35 15.04 -6.29
N PRO A 15 4.52 15.38 -5.72
CA PRO A 15 4.94 14.89 -4.40
C PRO A 15 4.01 15.32 -3.25
N GLU A 16 3.38 16.49 -3.36
CA GLU A 16 2.39 16.96 -2.39
C GLU A 16 1.15 16.05 -2.39
N MET A 17 0.66 15.68 -3.58
CA MET A 17 -0.47 14.76 -3.72
C MET A 17 -0.12 13.35 -3.21
N MET A 18 1.10 12.88 -3.43
CA MET A 18 1.58 11.62 -2.82
C MET A 18 1.55 11.69 -1.29
N THR A 19 2.00 12.82 -0.72
CA THR A 19 2.02 13.03 0.72
C THR A 19 0.61 13.00 1.31
N GLU A 20 -0.34 13.69 0.69
CA GLU A 20 -1.75 13.69 1.09
C GLU A 20 -2.41 12.31 0.94
N LEU A 21 -2.08 11.59 -0.13
CA LEU A 21 -2.57 10.23 -0.38
C LEU A 21 -2.09 9.27 0.71
N LEU A 22 -0.81 9.33 1.09
CA LEU A 22 -0.26 8.48 2.15
C LEU A 22 -0.77 8.87 3.53
N ALA A 23 -1.01 10.15 3.80
CA ALA A 23 -1.66 10.59 5.03
C ALA A 23 -3.08 9.99 5.12
N SER A 24 -3.86 10.13 4.04
CA SER A 24 -5.21 9.57 3.95
C SER A 24 -5.23 8.03 4.10
N ALA A 25 -4.26 7.35 3.48
CA ALA A 25 -4.10 5.90 3.60
C ALA A 25 -3.82 5.48 5.06
N ARG A 26 -2.94 6.20 5.75
CA ARG A 26 -2.64 5.93 7.18
C ARG A 26 -3.85 6.18 8.06
N ASP A 27 -4.54 7.29 7.88
CA ASP A 27 -5.73 7.63 8.68
C ASP A 27 -6.84 6.60 8.47
N LYS A 28 -7.07 6.20 7.21
CA LYS A 28 -8.04 5.16 6.86
C LYS A 28 -7.67 3.81 7.45
N MET A 29 -6.39 3.44 7.37
CA MET A 29 -5.87 2.19 7.95
C MET A 29 -6.05 2.16 9.48
N LEU A 30 -5.92 3.29 10.18
CA LEU A 30 -6.09 3.35 11.64
C LEU A 30 -7.56 3.32 12.08
N CYS A 31 -8.51 3.67 11.19
CA CYS A 31 -9.94 3.76 11.51
C CYS A 31 -10.52 2.43 12.04
N PRO A 32 -11.15 2.39 13.24
CA PRO A 32 -11.64 1.15 13.85
C PRO A 32 -12.68 0.37 13.03
N SER A 33 -13.45 1.07 12.19
CA SER A 33 -14.46 0.44 11.32
C SER A 33 -13.88 -0.17 10.05
N GLU A 34 -12.59 -0.01 9.80
CA GLU A 34 -11.97 -0.45 8.55
C GLU A 34 -11.72 -1.96 8.53
N SER A 35 -12.04 -2.59 7.39
CA SER A 35 -11.91 -4.03 7.24
C SER A 35 -10.44 -4.49 7.25
N MET A 36 -10.21 -5.75 7.64
CA MET A 36 -8.87 -6.34 7.59
C MET A 36 -8.32 -6.39 6.15
N LEU A 37 -9.19 -6.56 5.15
CA LEU A 37 -8.80 -6.58 3.75
C LEU A 37 -8.25 -5.20 3.33
N THR A 38 -9.02 -4.14 3.57
CA THR A 38 -8.58 -2.78 3.26
C THR A 38 -7.31 -2.42 4.02
N ARG A 39 -7.22 -2.76 5.31
CA ARG A 39 -6.00 -2.53 6.12
C ARG A 39 -4.78 -3.21 5.50
N SER A 40 -4.92 -4.45 5.04
CA SER A 40 -3.83 -5.20 4.40
C SER A 40 -3.40 -4.56 3.09
N LEU A 41 -4.36 -4.15 2.26
CA LEU A 41 -4.09 -3.47 0.98
C LEU A 41 -3.40 -2.11 1.19
N LEU A 42 -3.86 -1.31 2.17
CA LEU A 42 -3.26 -0.02 2.48
C LEU A 42 -1.85 -0.17 3.05
N LEU A 43 -1.61 -1.18 3.90
CA LEU A 43 -0.29 -1.44 4.45
C LEU A 43 0.71 -1.86 3.36
N GLU A 44 0.28 -2.69 2.40
CA GLU A 44 1.10 -3.07 1.25
C GLU A 44 1.53 -1.84 0.42
N VAL A 45 0.60 -0.90 0.16
CA VAL A 45 0.91 0.36 -0.55
C VAL A 45 1.89 1.21 0.25
N ILE A 46 1.70 1.34 1.56
CA ILE A 46 2.57 2.13 2.45
C ILE A 46 3.99 1.54 2.48
N GLU A 47 4.11 0.21 2.57
CA GLU A 47 5.41 -0.47 2.54
C GLU A 47 6.09 -0.37 1.17
N LEU A 48 5.33 -0.44 0.08
CA LEU A 48 5.85 -0.22 -1.28
C LEU A 48 6.45 1.18 -1.41
N HIS A 49 5.74 2.21 -0.94
CA HIS A 49 6.28 3.57 -0.91
C HIS A 49 7.53 3.67 -0.03
N ALA A 50 7.51 3.07 1.18
CA ALA A 50 8.68 3.04 2.07
C ALA A 50 9.90 2.35 1.44
N ASN A 51 9.67 1.45 0.48
CA ASN A 51 10.69 0.78 -0.32
C ASN A 51 10.99 1.50 -1.65
N SER A 52 10.67 2.79 -1.77
CA SER A 52 10.87 3.61 -2.99
C SER A 52 10.22 3.00 -4.24
N TRP A 53 9.03 2.41 -4.06
CA TRP A 53 8.27 1.69 -5.09
C TRP A 53 9.00 0.48 -5.69
N ASN A 54 10.08 0.01 -5.07
CA ASN A 54 10.73 -1.23 -5.47
C ASN A 54 9.93 -2.45 -4.99
N PRO A 55 10.10 -3.62 -5.61
CA PRO A 55 9.49 -4.86 -5.13
C PRO A 55 9.80 -5.12 -3.67
N LEU A 56 8.76 -5.43 -2.89
CA LEU A 56 8.91 -5.90 -1.52
C LEU A 56 9.67 -7.21 -1.52
N THR A 57 10.36 -7.50 -0.42
CA THR A 57 11.08 -8.77 -0.29
C THR A 57 10.13 -9.96 -0.44
N PRO A 58 10.61 -11.13 -0.92
CA PRO A 58 9.74 -12.29 -1.14
C PRO A 58 8.90 -12.70 0.09
N PRO A 59 9.43 -12.66 1.34
CA PRO A 59 8.62 -12.97 2.53
C PRO A 59 7.44 -12.01 2.73
N ILE A 60 7.65 -10.71 2.50
CA ILE A 60 6.61 -9.68 2.66
C ILE A 60 5.56 -9.82 1.56
N THR A 61 5.99 -9.99 0.31
CA THR A 61 5.09 -10.26 -0.81
C THR A 61 4.24 -11.52 -0.56
N GLN A 62 4.84 -12.58 0.00
CA GLN A 62 4.12 -13.79 0.34
C GLN A 62 3.11 -13.59 1.49
N TYR A 63 3.43 -12.73 2.46
CA TYR A 63 2.51 -12.37 3.54
C TYR A 63 1.24 -11.71 2.99
N TYR A 64 1.35 -10.69 2.14
CA TYR A 64 0.19 -10.00 1.57
C TYR A 64 -0.64 -10.92 0.68
N ASN A 65 0.00 -11.67 -0.22
CA ASN A 65 -0.70 -12.63 -1.08
C ASN A 65 -1.54 -13.63 -0.27
N ARG A 66 -0.95 -14.23 0.78
CA ARG A 66 -1.67 -15.18 1.64
C ARG A 66 -2.79 -14.52 2.44
N THR A 67 -2.54 -13.32 2.95
CA THR A 67 -3.51 -12.60 3.79
C THR A 67 -4.70 -12.15 2.97
N ILE A 68 -4.47 -11.51 1.83
CA ILE A 68 -5.51 -11.06 0.90
C ILE A 68 -6.32 -12.26 0.42
N GLN A 69 -5.67 -13.35 -0.02
CA GLN A 69 -6.37 -14.55 -0.47
C GLN A 69 -7.33 -15.11 0.59
N LYS A 70 -6.93 -15.12 1.87
CA LYS A 70 -7.79 -15.59 2.97
C LYS A 70 -8.96 -14.66 3.27
N LEU A 71 -8.83 -13.36 2.98
CA LEU A 71 -9.83 -12.34 3.26
C LEU A 71 -10.81 -12.14 2.09
N THR A 72 -10.46 -12.61 0.89
CA THR A 72 -11.30 -12.55 -0.30
C THR A 72 -11.98 -13.88 -0.66
N ALA A 73 -11.64 -14.97 0.04
CA ALA A 73 -12.27 -16.28 -0.10
C ALA A 73 -13.55 -16.37 0.73
#